data_AF-A0A2I0F8R8-F1
#
_entry.id   AF-A0A2I0F8R8-F1
#
_cell.length_a   1.000
_cell.length_b   1.000
_cell.length_c   1.000
_cell.angle_alpha   90.00
_cell.angle_beta   90.00
_cell.angle_gamma   90.00
#
_symmetry.space_group_name_H-M   'P 1'
#
loop_
_entity.id
_entity.type
_entity.pdbx_description
1 polymer ?
#
loop_
_entity_poly.entity_id
_entity_poly.type
_entity_poly.pdbx_seq_one_letter_code
_entity_poly.pdbx_strand_id
1 'polypeptide(L)' 'MSQTELTLNINPLKHQEVDNIQMGVLPTGETYMSLRGLSRFCGVSHSVIQTLAKEWIEGTLFTKTRGKKIL' A
#
# COMPACT_ATOMS: atom_id res chain seq x y z
N MET A 1 -22.10 -11.23 -28.76
CA MET A 1 -20.78 -11.57 -28.21
C MET A 1 -20.94 -11.64 -26.70
N SER A 2 -20.88 -12.85 -26.14
CA SER A 2 -21.09 -13.12 -24.71
C SER A 2 -19.88 -12.59 -23.92
N GLN A 3 -20.09 -11.59 -23.07
CA GLN A 3 -19.07 -11.11 -22.14
C GLN A 3 -18.95 -12.13 -21.01
N THR A 4 -17.83 -12.85 -20.98
CA THR A 4 -17.51 -13.80 -19.90
C THR A 4 -17.05 -12.98 -18.70
N GLU A 5 -17.90 -12.83 -17.69
CA GLU A 5 -17.51 -12.23 -16.42
C GLU A 5 -16.46 -13.14 -15.74
N LEU A 6 -15.18 -12.73 -15.76
CA LEU A 6 -14.16 -13.38 -14.95
C LEU A 6 -14.44 -13.05 -13.49
N THR A 7 -15.08 -13.98 -12.79
CA THR A 7 -15.24 -13.97 -11.34
C THR A 7 -13.87 -14.19 -10.69
N LEU A 8 -13.11 -13.11 -10.56
CA LEU A 8 -11.85 -13.07 -9.83
C LEU A 8 -12.17 -13.28 -8.34
N ASN A 9 -12.01 -14.51 -7.86
CA ASN A 9 -12.09 -14.83 -6.44
C ASN A 9 -10.85 -14.26 -5.72
N ILE A 10 -10.90 -12.97 -5.40
CA ILE A 10 -9.84 -12.21 -4.72
C ILE A 10 -9.88 -12.37 -3.19
N ASN A 11 -10.52 -13.42 -2.67
CA ASN A 11 -10.52 -13.68 -1.24
C ASN A 11 -9.10 -14.04 -0.76
N PRO A 12 -8.48 -13.24 0.11
CA PRO A 12 -7.10 -13.47 0.51
C PRO A 12 -6.97 -14.78 1.30
N LEU A 13 -5.90 -15.52 1.02
CA LEU A 13 -5.63 -16.82 1.63
C LEU A 13 -5.53 -16.73 3.15
N LYS A 14 -4.97 -15.61 3.64
CA LYS A 14 -4.88 -15.31 5.07
C LYS A 14 -5.07 -13.81 5.28
N HIS A 15 -6.03 -13.48 6.15
CA HIS A 15 -6.19 -12.14 6.73
C HIS A 15 -5.86 -12.22 8.21
N GLN A 16 -5.05 -11.28 8.70
CA GLN A 16 -4.86 -11.11 10.12
C GLN A 16 -4.82 -9.62 10.46
N GLU A 17 -5.40 -9.29 11.60
CA GLU A 17 -5.27 -7.98 12.22
C GLU A 17 -4.40 -8.15 13.47
N VAL A 18 -3.21 -7.54 13.44
CA VAL A 18 -2.26 -7.55 14.56
C VAL A 18 -2.02 -6.10 14.95
N ASP A 19 -2.20 -5.72 16.21
CA ASP A 19 -2.02 -4.35 16.71
C ASP A 19 -2.83 -3.27 15.97
N ASN A 20 -4.03 -3.62 15.49
CA ASN A 20 -4.89 -2.80 14.61
C ASN A 20 -4.26 -2.50 13.24
N ILE A 21 -3.40 -3.40 12.77
CA ILE A 21 -2.80 -3.37 11.44
C ILE A 21 -3.34 -4.56 10.65
N GLN A 22 -4.09 -4.26 9.59
CA GLN A 22 -4.52 -5.30 8.65
C GLN A 22 -3.38 -5.69 7.73
N MET A 23 -3.12 -6.99 7.66
CA MET A 23 -2.11 -7.62 6.80
C MET A 23 -2.61 -8.97 6.31
N GLY A 24 -1.93 -9.52 5.32
CA GLY A 24 -2.27 -10.85 4.84
C GLY A 24 -1.43 -11.32 3.68
N VAL A 25 -1.87 -12.43 3.10
CA VAL A 25 -1.28 -13.03 1.91
C VAL A 25 -2.40 -13.16 0.87
N LEU A 26 -2.17 -12.59 -0.31
CA LEU A 26 -3.05 -12.69 -1.46
C LEU A 26 -3.02 -14.12 -2.04
N PRO A 27 -4.03 -14.53 -2.83
CA PRO A 27 -4.04 -15.84 -3.49
C PRO A 27 -2.82 -16.12 -4.38
N THR A 28 -2.17 -15.06 -4.87
CA THR A 28 -0.93 -15.11 -5.67
C THR A 28 0.31 -15.46 -4.84
N GLY A 29 0.19 -15.53 -3.51
CA GLY A 29 1.31 -15.71 -2.59
C GLY A 29 1.99 -14.40 -2.16
N GLU A 30 1.58 -13.28 -2.73
CA GLU A 30 2.12 -11.96 -2.37
C GLU A 30 1.60 -11.51 -1.01
N THR A 31 2.50 -11.03 -0.16
CA THR A 31 2.14 -10.45 1.13
C THR A 31 1.68 -9.00 0.95
N TYR A 32 0.66 -8.59 1.69
CA TYR A 32 0.24 -7.19 1.73
C TYR A 32 0.09 -6.70 3.18
N MET A 33 0.17 -5.38 3.33
CA MET A 33 -0.07 -4.66 4.57
C MET A 33 -0.87 -3.40 4.26
N SER A 34 -1.77 -3.03 5.16
CA SER A 34 -2.54 -1.79 5.05
C SER A 34 -1.63 -0.55 5.10
N LEU A 35 -2.04 0.51 4.40
CA LEU A 35 -1.33 1.80 4.39
C LEU A 35 -1.15 2.38 5.81
N ARG A 36 -2.14 2.17 6.68
CA ARG A 36 -2.08 2.53 8.11
C ARG A 36 -1.02 1.71 8.84
N GLY A 37 -0.97 0.42 8.58
CA GLY A 37 0.08 -0.47 9.08
C GLY A 37 1.48 0.01 8.75
N LEU A 38 1.70 0.27 7.47
CA LEU A 38 2.98 0.75 6.96
C LEU A 38 3.39 2.07 7.63
N SER A 39 2.46 3.01 7.78
CA SER A 39 2.74 4.29 8.44
C SER A 39 3.17 4.15 9.91
N ARG A 40 2.53 3.24 10.66
CA ARG A 40 2.88 2.96 12.05
C ARG A 40 4.24 2.27 12.14
N PHE A 41 4.48 1.29 11.29
CA PHE A 41 5.76 0.56 11.22
C PHE A 41 6.93 1.49 10.91
N CYS A 42 6.76 2.41 9.95
CA CYS A 42 7.78 3.37 9.57
C CYS A 42 7.91 4.58 10.51
N GLY A 43 7.03 4.72 11.51
CA GLY A 43 7.05 5.87 12.43
C GLY A 43 6.76 7.22 11.76
N VAL A 44 5.99 7.23 10.66
CA VAL A 44 5.65 8.45 9.91
C VAL A 44 4.14 8.67 9.87
N SER A 45 3.73 9.92 9.64
CA SER A 45 2.31 10.24 9.45
C SER A 45 1.73 9.48 8.25
N HIS A 46 0.48 9.03 8.38
CA HIS A 46 -0.28 8.39 7.31
C HIS A 46 -0.32 9.23 6.02
N SER A 47 -0.46 10.56 6.16
CA SER A 47 -0.50 11.48 5.01
C SER A 47 0.80 11.47 4.20
N VAL A 48 1.94 11.23 4.85
CA VAL A 48 3.25 11.15 4.19
C VAL A 48 3.27 9.92 3.29
N ILE A 49 2.93 8.74 3.82
CA ILE A 49 2.89 7.50 3.03
C ILE A 49 1.87 7.60 1.90
N GLN A 50 0.68 8.17 2.16
CA GLN A 50 -0.34 8.38 1.13
C GLN A 50 0.17 9.26 -0.01
N THR A 51 0.88 10.34 0.30
CA THR A 51 1.49 11.22 -0.70
C THR A 51 2.56 10.48 -1.50
N LEU A 52 3.42 9.71 -0.84
CA LEU A 52 4.47 8.92 -1.51
C LEU A 52 3.86 7.88 -2.46
N ALA A 53 2.80 7.18 -2.04
CA ALA A 53 2.10 6.20 -2.87
C ALA A 53 1.47 6.86 -4.11
N LYS A 54 0.83 8.03 -3.95
CA LYS A 54 0.28 8.79 -5.07
C LYS A 54 1.36 9.21 -6.06
N GLU A 55 2.46 9.76 -5.56
CA GLU A 55 3.57 10.21 -6.41
C GLU A 55 4.31 9.05 -7.09
N TRP A 56 4.36 7.87 -6.46
CA TRP A 56 4.88 6.66 -7.08
C TRP A 56 4.05 6.28 -8.31
N ILE A 57 2.72 6.27 -8.18
CA ILE A 57 1.79 5.97 -9.27
C ILE A 57 1.91 7.01 -10.39
N GLU A 58 2.06 8.28 -10.02
CA GLU A 58 2.25 9.39 -10.98
C GLU A 58 3.66 9.42 -11.59
N GLY A 59 4.61 8.61 -11.12
CA GLY A 59 6.01 8.62 -11.55
C GLY A 59 6.79 9.89 -11.15
N THR A 60 6.24 10.71 -10.25
CA THR A 60 6.85 11.99 -9.82
C THR A 60 7.62 11.88 -8.52
N LEU A 61 7.62 10.71 -7.87
CA LEU A 61 8.21 10.54 -6.55
C LEU A 61 9.69 10.94 -6.49
N PHE A 62 10.47 10.58 -7.51
CA PHE A 62 11.90 10.84 -7.57
C PHE A 62 12.26 12.21 -8.15
N THR A 63 11.29 12.94 -8.74
CA THR A 63 11.54 14.24 -9.36
C THR A 63 11.40 15.40 -8.37
N LYS A 64 10.70 15.20 -7.26
CA LYS A 64 10.48 16.23 -6.23
C LYS A 64 11.63 16.25 -5.22
N THR A 65 12.29 17.39 -5.06
CA THR A 65 13.26 17.60 -3.98
C THR A 65 12.52 17.73 -2.64
N ARG A 66 12.76 16.80 -1.71
CA ARG A 66 12.22 16.81 -0.35
C ARG A 66 13.29 17.19 0.65
N GLY A 67 12.92 17.95 1.69
CA GLY A 67 13.79 18.28 2.83
C GLY A 67 15.11 18.92 2.42
N LYS A 68 15.18 20.25 2.35
CA LYS A 68 16.50 20.91 2.27
C LYS A 68 17.16 20.82 3.64
N LYS A 69 18.44 20.44 3.67
CA LYS A 69 19.28 20.62 4.86
C LYS A 69 19.17 22.09 5.28
N ILE A 70 18.60 22.33 6.45
CA ILE A 70 18.67 23.66 7.06
C ILE A 70 20.13 23.82 7.48
N LEU A 71 20.82 24.75 6.82
CA LEU A 71 22.19 25.15 7.17
C LEU A 71 22.14 26.07 8.39
#